data_AF-R7SB00-F1
#
_entry.id   AF-R7SB00-F1
#
_cell.length_a   1.000
_cell.length_b   1.000
_cell.length_c   1.000
_cell.angle_alpha   90.00
_cell.angle_beta   90.00
_cell.angle_gamma   90.00
#
_symmetry.space_group_name_H-M   'P 1'
#
loop_
_entity.id
_entity.type
_entity.pdbx_description
1 polymer ?
#
loop_
_entity_poly.entity_id
_entity_poly.type
_entity_poly.pdbx_seq_one_letter_code
_entity_poly.pdbx_strand_id
1 'polypeptide(L)'
;MMLSKTLAAVLALTACAWASGPLVIDTPILDANSGEAIEDFGSRSGQPESFIWSTNIAAGTSVSCLIIDATGFVAQSAPFTIQPGTSPFTIDTPSEFIQCEKTKITWSGGEAPFLLEFQRGHVDVESFGVNSRTFTWSTNVPAGEQFQILLHDVTGQVAESAMFVIQPGCLRSRRIGSSLVLGWT
;
A
#
# COMPACT_ATOMS: atom_id res chain seq x y z
N MET A 1 22.85 82.52 -34.53
CA MET A 1 21.41 82.25 -34.29
C MET A 1 21.18 80.80 -34.70
N MET A 2 20.86 79.79 -33.89
CA MET A 2 20.42 79.61 -32.50
C MET A 2 20.86 78.20 -32.02
N LEU A 3 20.90 78.01 -30.70
CA LEU A 3 21.30 76.81 -29.96
C LEU A 3 20.43 75.56 -30.25
N SER A 4 20.96 74.36 -30.02
CA SER A 4 20.22 73.33 -29.27
C SER A 4 21.14 72.28 -28.62
N LYS A 5 20.76 71.83 -27.43
CA LYS A 5 21.49 71.02 -26.44
C LYS A 5 21.08 69.54 -26.49
N THR A 6 21.94 68.67 -25.93
CA THR A 6 21.65 67.38 -25.24
C THR A 6 21.04 66.24 -26.09
N LEU A 7 21.31 64.95 -25.88
CA LEU A 7 21.23 64.17 -24.63
C LEU A 7 21.93 62.80 -24.83
N ALA A 8 22.61 62.28 -23.81
CA ALA A 8 23.12 60.91 -23.78
C ALA A 8 21.97 59.92 -23.55
N ALA A 9 21.91 58.84 -24.32
CA ALA A 9 21.02 57.71 -24.06
C ALA A 9 21.86 56.44 -23.91
N VAL A 10 22.25 56.16 -22.67
CA VAL A 10 22.72 54.84 -22.25
C VAL A 10 21.50 53.93 -22.32
N LEU A 11 21.44 53.05 -23.32
CA LEU A 11 20.50 51.92 -23.29
C LEU A 11 20.98 50.96 -22.20
N ALA A 12 20.46 51.13 -21.00
CA ALA A 12 20.44 50.05 -20.03
C ALA A 12 19.51 48.98 -20.62
N LEU A 13 20.08 47.85 -21.07
CA LEU A 13 19.28 46.67 -21.35
C LEU A 13 18.59 46.30 -20.04
N THR A 14 17.29 46.52 -20.01
CA THR A 14 16.35 46.02 -19.02
C THR A 14 16.61 44.53 -18.81
N ALA A 15 17.12 44.17 -17.63
CA ALA A 15 16.92 42.84 -17.12
C ALA A 15 15.40 42.62 -17.05
N CYS A 16 14.91 41.66 -17.83
CA CYS A 16 13.57 41.14 -17.67
C CYS A 16 13.52 40.55 -16.27
N ALA A 17 12.97 41.31 -15.31
CA ALA A 17 12.63 40.78 -14.00
C ALA A 17 11.50 39.79 -14.22
N TRP A 18 11.84 38.51 -14.28
CA TRP A 18 10.87 37.47 -14.02
C TRP A 18 10.40 37.72 -12.61
N ALA A 19 9.19 38.25 -12.46
CA ALA A 19 8.53 38.33 -11.17
C ALA A 19 8.33 36.87 -10.73
N SER A 20 9.29 36.33 -9.99
CA SER A 20 9.05 35.16 -9.17
C SER A 20 8.00 35.58 -8.16
N GLY A 21 6.77 35.10 -8.34
CA GLY A 21 5.76 35.22 -7.29
C GLY A 21 6.34 34.67 -5.98
N PRO A 22 5.79 35.08 -4.82
CA PRO A 22 6.22 34.51 -3.55
C PRO A 22 6.16 32.98 -3.64
N LEU A 23 7.19 32.31 -3.11
CA LEU A 23 7.16 30.87 -2.93
C LEU A 23 6.00 30.56 -1.97
N VAL A 24 4.91 30.02 -2.50
CA VAL A 24 3.72 29.66 -1.71
C VAL A 24 3.60 28.15 -1.70
N ILE A 25 3.48 27.58 -0.51
CA ILE A 25 2.95 26.23 -0.31
C ILE A 25 1.45 26.42 -0.02
N ASP A 26 0.57 25.61 -0.60
CA ASP A 26 -0.91 25.72 -0.54
C ASP A 26 -1.53 25.56 0.87
N THR A 27 -0.74 25.69 1.93
CA THR A 27 -1.17 25.63 3.33
C THR A 27 -0.71 26.89 4.06
N PRO A 28 -1.46 27.37 5.08
CA PRO A 28 -1.08 28.58 5.82
C PRO A 28 0.30 28.43 6.47
N ILE A 29 1.14 29.46 6.28
CA ILE A 29 2.49 29.57 6.83
C ILE A 29 2.39 29.76 8.36
N LEU A 30 3.05 28.90 9.13
CA LEU A 30 3.36 29.15 10.54
C LEU A 30 4.86 29.43 10.67
N ASP A 31 5.17 30.38 11.52
CA ASP A 31 6.47 30.91 11.85
C ASP A 31 7.50 29.84 12.27
N ALA A 32 8.73 30.05 11.77
CA ALA A 32 9.84 29.13 11.76
C ALA A 32 10.21 28.57 13.14
N ASN A 33 9.87 27.29 13.38
CA ASN A 33 10.55 26.47 14.37
C ASN A 33 11.45 25.48 13.63
N SER A 34 12.74 25.81 13.57
CA SER A 34 13.80 25.03 12.94
C SER A 34 14.22 23.86 13.83
N GLY A 35 13.56 22.72 13.68
CA GLY A 35 14.17 21.42 13.99
C GLY A 35 15.13 20.99 12.87
N GLU A 36 16.00 20.01 13.13
CA GLU A 36 16.76 19.37 12.05
C GLU A 36 15.80 18.75 11.03
N ALA A 37 16.14 18.84 9.74
CA ALA A 37 15.35 18.23 8.69
C ALA A 37 15.30 16.71 8.91
N ILE A 38 14.09 16.16 9.06
CA ILE A 38 13.89 14.71 9.17
C ILE A 38 14.35 14.02 7.87
N GLU A 39 14.12 14.67 6.73
CA GLU A 39 14.61 14.26 5.41
C GLU A 39 14.96 15.49 4.56
N ASP A 40 16.01 15.37 3.74
CA ASP A 40 16.42 16.37 2.75
C ASP A 40 16.43 15.75 1.35
N PHE A 41 15.68 16.36 0.43
CA PHE A 41 15.55 15.91 -0.96
C PHE A 41 16.53 16.60 -1.92
N GLY A 42 17.42 17.43 -1.40
CA GLY A 42 18.44 18.16 -2.14
C GLY A 42 17.88 19.26 -3.05
N SER A 43 18.79 19.95 -3.75
CA SER A 43 18.42 20.99 -4.71
C SER A 43 17.88 20.38 -6.02
N ARG A 44 16.75 20.90 -6.49
CA ARG A 44 16.14 20.51 -7.76
C ARG A 44 16.34 21.63 -8.78
N SER A 45 17.04 21.34 -9.86
CA SER A 45 17.22 22.29 -10.98
C SER A 45 16.30 21.90 -12.15
N GLY A 46 15.67 22.89 -12.79
CA GLY A 46 14.81 22.69 -13.97
C GLY A 46 13.32 22.67 -13.66
N GLN A 47 12.74 23.84 -13.35
CA GLN A 47 11.29 24.14 -13.27
C GLN A 47 10.35 22.99 -12.83
N PRO A 48 10.61 22.24 -11.74
CA PRO A 48 9.61 21.31 -11.24
C PRO A 48 8.70 22.09 -10.30
N GLU A 49 7.51 22.47 -10.77
CA GLU A 49 6.46 23.06 -9.92
C GLU A 49 5.80 22.01 -8.99
N SER A 50 6.20 20.73 -9.10
CA SER A 50 5.68 19.63 -8.29
C SER A 50 6.78 18.66 -7.89
N PHE A 51 6.58 18.01 -6.75
CA PHE A 51 7.44 16.96 -6.23
C PHE A 51 6.59 15.79 -5.78
N ILE A 52 6.93 14.58 -6.26
CA ILE A 52 6.32 13.33 -5.79
C ILE A 52 7.25 12.74 -4.73
N TRP A 53 6.75 12.63 -3.51
CA TRP A 53 7.44 12.00 -2.41
C TRP A 53 6.97 10.55 -2.25
N SER A 54 7.92 9.61 -2.24
CA SER A 54 7.67 8.24 -1.78
C SER A 54 7.71 8.20 -0.26
N THR A 55 6.58 8.46 0.38
CA THR A 55 6.48 8.56 1.85
C THR A 55 7.06 7.33 2.54
N ASN A 56 8.08 7.58 3.35
CA ASN A 56 8.87 6.59 4.10
C ASN A 56 8.93 6.94 5.61
N ILE A 57 8.11 7.91 6.03
CA ILE A 57 7.89 8.26 7.43
C ILE A 57 6.68 7.48 7.96
N ALA A 58 6.76 7.05 9.22
CA ALA A 58 5.70 6.29 9.87
C ALA A 58 4.38 7.09 9.92
N ALA A 59 3.26 6.40 9.69
CA ALA A 59 1.93 6.95 9.87
C ALA A 59 1.73 7.50 11.30
N GLY A 60 0.91 8.55 11.42
CA GLY A 60 0.69 9.27 12.68
C GLY A 60 1.78 10.29 13.02
N THR A 61 2.87 10.35 12.26
CA THR A 61 3.92 11.36 12.45
C THR A 61 3.44 12.73 11.94
N SER A 62 3.54 13.76 12.79
CA SER A 62 3.30 15.16 12.39
C SER A 62 4.57 15.73 11.75
N VAL A 63 4.47 16.14 10.50
CA VAL A 63 5.58 16.70 9.72
C VAL A 63 5.19 18.06 9.14
N SER A 64 6.19 18.87 8.80
CA SER A 64 6.01 20.09 8.01
C SER A 64 7.00 20.10 6.86
N CYS A 65 6.62 20.66 5.72
CA CYS A 65 7.51 20.83 4.58
C CYS A 65 8.13 22.23 4.60
N LEU A 66 9.43 22.30 4.31
CA LEU A 66 10.17 23.54 4.16
C LEU A 66 10.84 23.54 2.78
N ILE A 67 10.66 24.61 2.02
CA ILE A 67 11.27 24.82 0.71
C ILE A 67 12.11 26.09 0.78
N ILE A 68 13.36 26.00 0.29
CA ILE A 68 14.28 27.14 0.17
C ILE A 68 14.57 27.33 -1.32
N ASP A 69 14.39 28.55 -1.84
CA ASP A 69 14.76 28.87 -3.22
C ASP A 69 16.24 29.26 -3.37
N ALA A 70 16.69 29.46 -4.62
CA ALA A 70 18.07 29.83 -4.92
C ALA A 70 18.48 31.22 -4.39
N THR A 71 17.51 32.05 -4.04
CA THR A 71 17.71 33.38 -3.44
C THR A 71 17.63 33.36 -1.91
N GLY A 72 17.37 32.19 -1.30
CA GLY A 72 17.28 32.00 0.14
C GLY A 72 15.92 32.33 0.74
N PHE A 73 14.88 32.57 -0.06
CA PHE A 73 13.52 32.68 0.48
C PHE A 73 13.03 31.31 0.93
N VAL A 74 12.36 31.30 2.07
CA VAL A 74 11.80 30.11 2.70
C VAL A 74 10.29 30.14 2.62
N ALA A 75 9.69 29.02 2.24
CA ALA A 75 8.27 28.75 2.42
C ALA A 75 8.09 27.49 3.28
N GLN A 76 7.13 27.52 4.20
CA GLN A 76 6.85 26.43 5.11
C GLN A 76 5.35 26.09 5.11
N SER A 77 5.03 24.81 5.19
CA SER A 77 3.66 24.32 5.33
C SER A 77 3.19 24.37 6.78
N ALA A 78 1.87 24.37 6.99
CA ALA A 78 1.33 23.96 8.28
C ALA A 78 1.71 22.49 8.58
N PRO A 79 1.78 22.07 9.85
CA PRO A 79 1.96 20.67 10.19
C PRO A 79 0.83 19.81 9.61
N PHE A 80 1.18 18.68 9.01
CA PHE A 80 0.23 17.67 8.54
C PHE A 80 0.65 16.28 9.04
N THR A 81 -0.34 15.42 9.27
CA THR A 81 -0.11 14.06 9.77
C THR A 81 -0.02 13.09 8.61
N ILE A 82 1.06 12.30 8.59
CA ILE A 82 1.18 11.18 7.65
C ILE A 82 0.05 10.19 7.90
N GLN A 83 -0.82 10.02 6.92
CA GLN A 83 -1.88 9.03 6.99
C GLN A 83 -1.31 7.64 6.72
N PRO A 84 -1.91 6.58 7.29
CA PRO A 84 -1.55 5.21 6.92
C PRO A 84 -1.74 5.01 5.42
N GLY A 85 -0.70 4.51 4.75
CA GLY A 85 -0.78 4.13 3.35
C GLY A 85 -1.72 2.93 3.20
N THR A 86 -2.64 2.99 2.25
CA THR A 86 -3.47 1.85 1.86
C THR A 86 -2.65 0.92 0.97
N SER A 87 -1.69 0.18 1.56
CA SER A 87 -1.17 -1.00 0.85
C SER A 87 -2.35 -1.93 0.57
N PRO A 88 -2.54 -2.40 -0.68
CA PRO A 88 -3.69 -3.22 -1.02
C PRO A 88 -3.73 -4.43 -0.10
N PHE A 89 -4.86 -4.60 0.60
CA PHE A 89 -5.08 -5.75 1.47
C PHE A 89 -5.58 -6.90 0.61
N THR A 90 -4.71 -7.88 0.38
CA THR A 90 -4.96 -8.97 -0.56
C THR A 90 -4.43 -10.28 -0.02
N ILE A 91 -5.20 -11.34 -0.17
CA ILE A 91 -4.83 -12.71 0.19
C ILE A 91 -4.59 -13.54 -1.06
N ASP A 92 -3.60 -14.44 -1.01
CA ASP A 92 -3.34 -15.36 -2.10
C ASP A 92 -4.46 -16.40 -2.26
N THR A 93 -4.62 -16.90 -3.48
CA THR A 93 -5.43 -18.09 -3.75
C THR A 93 -4.50 -19.15 -4.33
N PRO A 94 -3.93 -20.03 -3.50
CA PRO A 94 -3.13 -21.15 -3.97
C PRO A 94 -3.88 -21.96 -5.04
N SER A 95 -3.16 -22.41 -6.07
CA SER A 95 -3.75 -23.15 -7.20
C SER A 95 -4.28 -24.52 -6.80
N GLU A 96 -3.73 -25.11 -5.73
CA GLU A 96 -4.03 -26.48 -5.32
C GLU A 96 -4.26 -26.54 -3.81
N PHE A 97 -5.48 -26.90 -3.43
CA PHE A 97 -5.83 -27.30 -2.07
C PHE A 97 -6.12 -28.79 -2.09
N ILE A 98 -5.15 -29.59 -1.64
CA ILE A 98 -5.24 -31.06 -1.70
C ILE A 98 -5.63 -31.59 -0.32
N GLN A 99 -6.65 -32.45 -0.30
CA GLN A 99 -7.13 -33.06 0.93
C GLN A 99 -6.02 -33.85 1.64
N CYS A 100 -5.92 -33.71 2.96
CA CYS A 100 -4.90 -34.31 3.82
C CYS A 100 -3.47 -33.78 3.57
N GLU A 101 -3.30 -32.71 2.79
CA GLU A 101 -2.02 -32.05 2.59
C GLU A 101 -1.98 -30.66 3.25
N LYS A 102 -0.78 -30.09 3.33
CA LYS A 102 -0.55 -28.76 3.90
C LYS A 102 -0.47 -27.73 2.78
N THR A 103 -1.31 -26.71 2.86
CA THR A 103 -1.29 -25.58 1.93
C THR A 103 -0.81 -24.34 2.67
N LYS A 104 0.19 -23.65 2.10
CA LYS A 104 0.66 -22.36 2.62
C LYS A 104 -0.16 -21.24 1.98
N ILE A 105 -0.69 -20.37 2.82
CA ILE A 105 -1.51 -19.21 2.48
C ILE A 105 -0.75 -17.97 2.95
N THR A 106 -0.70 -16.94 2.12
CA THR A 106 0.05 -15.70 2.33
C THR A 106 -0.77 -14.48 1.92
N TRP A 107 -0.53 -13.35 2.55
CA TRP A 107 -1.23 -12.10 2.23
C TRP A 107 -0.33 -10.88 2.38
N SER A 108 -0.74 -9.77 1.76
CA SER A 108 -0.11 -8.46 1.84
C SER A 108 -1.11 -7.40 2.31
N GLY A 109 -0.61 -6.33 2.93
CA GLY A 109 -1.44 -5.27 3.50
C GLY A 109 -2.15 -5.65 4.79
N GLY A 110 -2.92 -4.72 5.35
CA GLY A 110 -3.63 -4.89 6.61
C GLY A 110 -2.73 -4.91 7.86
N GLU A 111 -3.38 -4.73 9.02
CA GLU A 111 -2.74 -4.66 10.34
C GLU A 111 -3.12 -5.85 11.23
N ALA A 112 -2.11 -6.49 11.83
CA ALA A 112 -2.31 -7.62 12.74
C ALA A 112 -2.94 -7.13 14.07
N PRO A 113 -3.68 -7.98 14.80
CA PRO A 113 -3.99 -9.39 14.51
C PRO A 113 -4.98 -9.56 13.35
N PHE A 114 -4.90 -10.72 12.69
CA PHE A 114 -5.79 -11.11 11.61
C PHE A 114 -6.73 -12.23 12.04
N LEU A 115 -7.92 -12.28 11.46
CA LEU A 115 -8.86 -13.39 11.53
C LEU A 115 -9.01 -14.00 10.13
N LEU A 116 -8.57 -15.26 9.98
CA LEU A 116 -8.64 -16.02 8.74
C LEU A 116 -9.82 -17.00 8.81
N GLU A 117 -10.74 -16.93 7.86
CA GLU A 117 -11.98 -17.70 7.84
C GLU A 117 -12.11 -18.50 6.55
N PHE A 118 -12.36 -19.80 6.67
CA PHE A 118 -12.68 -20.69 5.57
C PHE A 118 -14.19 -20.81 5.46
N GLN A 119 -14.76 -20.25 4.40
CA GLN A 119 -16.18 -20.21 4.18
C GLN A 119 -16.63 -21.19 3.11
N ARG A 120 -17.79 -21.81 3.33
CA ARG A 120 -18.54 -22.57 2.33
C ARG A 120 -19.90 -21.92 2.16
N GLY A 121 -20.11 -21.25 1.02
CA GLY A 121 -21.38 -20.57 0.73
C GLY A 121 -21.76 -19.54 1.79
N HIS A 122 -20.80 -18.71 2.22
CA HIS A 122 -20.93 -17.70 3.29
C HIS A 122 -21.16 -18.25 4.71
N VAL A 123 -21.00 -19.56 4.92
CA VAL A 123 -20.98 -20.16 6.26
C VAL A 123 -19.54 -20.41 6.66
N ASP A 124 -19.14 -19.88 7.81
CA ASP A 124 -17.83 -20.14 8.40
C ASP A 124 -17.73 -21.61 8.81
N VAL A 125 -16.79 -22.32 8.19
CA VAL A 125 -16.50 -23.72 8.51
C VAL A 125 -15.37 -23.80 9.51
N GLU A 126 -14.31 -23.00 9.32
CA GLU A 126 -13.18 -22.90 10.23
C GLU A 126 -12.70 -21.46 10.32
N SER A 127 -12.25 -21.03 11.49
CA SER A 127 -11.67 -19.70 11.71
C SER A 127 -10.43 -19.75 12.59
N PHE A 128 -9.46 -18.88 12.30
CA PHE A 128 -8.15 -18.87 12.95
C PHE A 128 -7.70 -17.44 13.23
N GLY A 129 -7.31 -17.16 14.49
CA GLY A 129 -6.60 -15.94 14.83
C GLY A 129 -5.10 -16.07 14.51
N VAL A 130 -4.55 -15.13 13.75
CA VAL A 130 -3.17 -15.17 13.24
C VAL A 130 -2.49 -13.81 13.40
N ASN A 131 -1.24 -13.81 13.87
CA ASN A 131 -0.41 -12.60 14.02
C ASN A 131 0.68 -12.48 12.94
N SER A 132 0.83 -13.50 12.11
CA SER A 132 1.81 -13.57 11.03
C SER A 132 1.11 -13.42 9.68
N ARG A 133 1.84 -13.00 8.64
CA ARG A 133 1.33 -12.85 7.25
C ARG A 133 1.33 -14.14 6.43
N THR A 134 1.50 -15.26 7.12
CA THR A 134 1.56 -16.60 6.53
C THR A 134 0.86 -17.57 7.46
N PHE A 135 0.08 -18.46 6.87
CA PHE A 135 -0.62 -19.53 7.58
C PHE A 135 -0.46 -20.84 6.80
N THR A 136 -0.22 -21.93 7.51
CA THR A 136 -0.17 -23.27 6.90
C THR A 136 -1.39 -24.03 7.34
N TRP A 137 -2.35 -24.19 6.44
CA TRP A 137 -3.56 -24.95 6.69
C TRP A 137 -3.30 -26.42 6.41
N SER A 138 -3.74 -27.30 7.32
CA SER A 138 -3.76 -28.75 7.07
C SER A 138 -5.15 -29.11 6.58
N THR A 139 -5.32 -29.30 5.26
CA THR A 139 -6.62 -29.48 4.62
C THR A 139 -7.32 -30.72 5.15
N ASN A 140 -8.23 -30.53 6.08
CA ASN A 140 -8.94 -31.57 6.84
C ASN A 140 -10.42 -31.73 6.39
N VAL A 141 -10.84 -31.00 5.36
CA VAL A 141 -12.20 -31.03 4.81
C VAL A 141 -12.34 -32.01 3.63
N PRO A 142 -13.56 -32.47 3.28
CA PRO A 142 -13.77 -33.37 2.15
C PRO A 142 -13.37 -32.76 0.79
N ALA A 143 -12.85 -33.61 -0.11
CA ALA A 143 -12.61 -33.24 -1.50
C ALA A 143 -13.93 -33.02 -2.28
N GLY A 144 -13.88 -32.15 -3.30
CA GLY A 144 -15.03 -31.79 -4.14
C GLY A 144 -15.88 -30.64 -3.60
N GLU A 145 -15.60 -30.18 -2.39
CA GLU A 145 -16.26 -29.02 -1.78
C GLU A 145 -15.62 -27.72 -2.26
N GLN A 146 -16.44 -26.69 -2.45
CA GLN A 146 -16.01 -25.35 -2.87
C GLN A 146 -15.93 -24.42 -1.66
N PHE A 147 -14.83 -23.69 -1.55
CA PHE A 147 -14.53 -22.79 -0.45
C PHE A 147 -14.07 -21.42 -0.95
N GLN A 148 -14.14 -20.44 -0.04
CA GLN A 148 -13.54 -19.12 -0.15
C GLN A 148 -12.81 -18.84 1.17
N ILE A 149 -11.74 -18.04 1.12
CA ILE A 149 -11.08 -17.52 2.33
C ILE A 149 -11.42 -16.05 2.48
N LEU A 150 -11.89 -15.68 3.67
CA LEU A 150 -12.01 -14.29 4.12
C LEU A 150 -10.89 -14.02 5.12
N LEU A 151 -10.29 -12.84 5.02
CA LEU A 151 -9.26 -12.38 5.94
C LEU A 151 -9.65 -11.00 6.45
N HIS A 152 -9.89 -10.91 7.75
CA HIS A 152 -10.14 -9.66 8.44
C HIS A 152 -8.87 -9.17 9.16
N ASP A 153 -8.67 -7.87 9.18
CA ASP A 153 -7.61 -7.23 9.98
C ASP A 153 -8.20 -6.49 11.19
N VAL A 154 -7.34 -5.99 12.09
CA VAL A 154 -7.78 -5.30 13.31
C VAL A 154 -8.46 -3.95 13.04
N THR A 155 -8.23 -3.36 11.87
CA THR A 155 -8.83 -2.09 11.45
C THR A 155 -10.19 -2.26 10.79
N GLY A 156 -10.63 -3.51 10.61
CA GLY A 156 -11.89 -3.87 9.96
C GLY A 156 -11.81 -3.96 8.44
N GLN A 157 -10.61 -3.92 7.85
CA GLN A 157 -10.42 -4.22 6.43
C GLN A 157 -10.65 -5.71 6.17
N VAL A 158 -11.13 -6.03 4.97
CA VAL A 158 -11.41 -7.41 4.53
C VAL A 158 -10.71 -7.67 3.21
N ALA A 159 -9.99 -8.79 3.13
CA ALA A 159 -9.45 -9.34 1.89
C ALA A 159 -10.11 -10.69 1.61
N GLU A 160 -10.45 -10.91 0.34
CA GLU A 160 -11.12 -12.12 -0.12
C GLU A 160 -10.27 -12.86 -1.14
N SER A 161 -10.21 -14.18 -1.02
CA SER A 161 -9.64 -15.05 -2.05
C SER A 161 -10.63 -15.26 -3.19
N ALA A 162 -10.14 -15.75 -4.33
CA ALA A 162 -11.02 -16.40 -5.30
C ALA A 162 -11.57 -17.72 -4.71
N MET A 163 -12.70 -18.20 -5.25
CA MET A 163 -13.23 -19.50 -4.86
C MET A 163 -12.33 -20.63 -5.36
N PHE A 164 -12.18 -21.69 -4.56
CA PHE A 164 -11.39 -22.87 -4.92
C PHE A 164 -12.10 -24.16 -4.52
N VAL A 165 -11.71 -25.27 -5.15
CA VAL A 165 -12.24 -26.61 -4.88
C VAL A 165 -11.15 -27.45 -4.24
N ILE A 166 -11.52 -28.22 -3.22
CA ILE A 166 -10.59 -29.16 -2.57
C ILE A 166 -10.38 -30.37 -3.48
N GLN A 167 -9.13 -30.59 -3.91
CA GLN A 167 -8.73 -31.73 -4.69
C GLN A 167 -8.59 -33.00 -3.82
N PRO A 168 -8.87 -34.18 -4.37
CA PRO A 168 -8.64 -35.43 -3.66
C PRO A 168 -7.13 -35.65 -3.45
N GLY A 169 -6.73 -35.94 -2.20
CA GLY A 169 -5.31 -36.19 -1.86
C GLY A 169 -5.11 -37.44 -1.03
N CYS A 170 -5.97 -37.67 -0.04
CA CYS A 170 -6.05 -38.95 0.64
C CYS A 170 -7.15 -39.82 0.01
N LEU A 171 -6.77 -40.66 -0.96
CA LEU A 171 -7.56 -41.85 -1.24
C LEU A 171 -7.55 -42.72 0.03
N ARG A 172 -8.59 -42.61 0.87
CA ARG A 172 -8.93 -43.76 1.72
C ARG A 172 -9.16 -44.90 0.73
N SER A 173 -8.23 -45.85 0.72
CA SER A 173 -8.33 -47.12 0.01
C SER A 173 -9.69 -47.76 0.35
N ARG A 174 -10.73 -47.43 -0.42
CA ARG A 174 -11.95 -48.20 -0.47
C ARG A 174 -11.61 -49.40 -1.33
N ARG A 175 -10.96 -50.41 -0.74
CA ARG A 175 -10.96 -51.76 -1.33
C ARG A 175 -12.40 -52.21 -1.37
N ILE A 176 -13.06 -52.02 -2.50
CA ILE A 176 -14.21 -52.82 -2.90
C ILE A 176 -13.71 -53.72 -4.02
N GLY A 177 -13.78 -55.02 -3.79
CA GLY A 177 -13.28 -56.07 -4.70
C GLY A 177 -12.38 -57.03 -3.92
N SER A 178 -12.90 -58.03 -3.23
CA SER A 178 -13.58 -59.14 -3.89
C SER A 178 -14.75 -59.63 -3.03
N SER A 179 -15.97 -59.35 -3.50
CA SER A 179 -17.11 -60.19 -3.16
C SER A 179 -16.83 -61.54 -3.81
N LEU A 180 -16.37 -62.50 -3.02
CA LEU A 180 -16.24 -63.89 -3.46
C LEU A 180 -17.65 -64.46 -3.54
N VAL A 181 -18.32 -64.22 -4.67
CA VAL A 181 -19.49 -64.99 -5.06
C VAL A 181 -18.98 -66.37 -5.43
N LEU A 182 -19.00 -67.31 -4.50
CA LEU A 182 -19.01 -68.72 -4.85
C LEU A 182 -20.48 -69.12 -5.03
N GLY A 183 -20.83 -69.32 -6.30
CA GLY A 183 -22.10 -69.86 -6.73
C GLY A 183 -22.25 -71.34 -6.37
N TRP A 184 -23.51 -71.73 -6.37
CA TRP A 184 -24.15 -73.01 -6.09
C TRP A 184 -23.59 -74.21 -6.88
N THR A 185 -23.44 -75.35 -6.20
CA THR A 185 -24.26 -76.58 -6.31
C THR A 185 -23.89 -77.55 -5.20
#